data_AF-A0A518IUF3-F1
#
_entry.id   AF-A0A518IUF3-F1
#
_cell.length_a   1.000
_cell.length_b   1.000
_cell.length_c   1.000
_cell.angle_alpha   90.00
_cell.angle_beta   90.00
_cell.angle_gamma   90.00
#
_symmetry.space_group_name_H-M   'P 1'
#
loop_
_entity.id
_entity.type
_entity.pdbx_description
1 polymer ?
#
loop_
_entity_poly.entity_id
_entity_poly.type
_entity_poly.pdbx_seq_one_letter_code
_entity_poly.pdbx_strand_id
1 'polypeptide(L)' 'MSKDSRASIPGIVKDGVIVPQASQQLAEGTHVEIVVEPESIPAELRAEMLAWDQASDEAWAMIEKWEAEEQ' A
#
# COMPACT_ATOMS: atom_id res chain seq x y z
N MET A 1 19.57 17.23 7.03
CA MET A 1 18.24 16.74 7.47
C MET A 1 17.19 17.45 6.62
N SER A 2 16.84 16.90 5.46
CA SER A 2 15.73 17.46 4.67
C SER A 2 14.45 17.18 5.45
N LYS A 3 13.71 18.21 5.86
CA LYS A 3 12.35 18.02 6.36
C LYS A 3 11.52 17.67 5.13
N ASP A 4 11.22 16.39 4.94
CA ASP A 4 10.11 16.01 4.06
C ASP A 4 8.86 16.68 4.61
N SER A 5 8.49 17.83 4.05
CA SER A 5 7.28 18.54 4.42
C SER A 5 6.10 17.80 3.80
N ARG A 6 5.80 16.60 4.32
CA ARG A 6 4.61 15.85 3.94
C ARG A 6 3.41 16.63 4.44
N ALA A 7 2.69 17.26 3.52
CA ALA A 7 1.40 17.87 3.83
C ALA A 7 0.36 16.76 4.00
N SER A 8 -0.40 16.79 5.09
CA SER A 8 -1.55 15.92 5.28
C SER A 8 -2.79 16.63 4.75
N ILE A 9 -3.50 15.98 3.83
CA ILE A 9 -4.77 16.46 3.29
C ILE A 9 -5.85 15.51 3.84
N PRO A 10 -6.81 16.01 4.64
CA PRO A 10 -7.89 15.18 5.13
C PRO A 10 -8.75 14.71 3.96
N GLY A 11 -9.33 13.52 4.08
CA GLY A 11 -10.24 12.97 3.08
C GLY A 11 -11.25 12.04 3.74
N ILE A 12 -12.35 11.79 3.04
CA ILE A 12 -13.37 10.82 3.46
C ILE A 12 -13.50 9.73 2.40
N VAL A 13 -13.87 8.53 2.83
CA VAL A 13 -14.26 7.46 1.92
C VAL A 13 -15.77 7.59 1.65
N LYS A 14 -16.15 7.70 0.38
CA LYS A 14 -17.54 7.72 -0.07
C LYS A 14 -17.70 6.68 -1.18
N ASP A 15 -18.53 5.66 -0.92
CA ASP A 15 -18.81 4.57 -1.87
C ASP A 15 -17.52 3.89 -2.39
N GLY A 16 -16.52 3.71 -1.51
CA GLY A 16 -15.22 3.13 -1.86
C GLY A 16 -14.23 4.11 -2.53
N VAL A 17 -14.62 5.36 -2.77
CA VAL A 17 -13.76 6.40 -3.36
C VAL A 17 -13.24 7.34 -2.28
N ILE A 18 -11.94 7.58 -2.25
CA ILE A 18 -11.33 8.59 -1.36
C ILE A 18 -11.53 9.97 -1.97
N VAL A 19 -12.17 10.85 -1.22
CA VAL A 19 -12.45 12.24 -1.62
C VAL A 19 -11.63 13.19 -0.72
N PRO A 20 -10.57 13.82 -1.26
CA PRO A 20 -9.82 14.82 -0.52
C PRO A 20 -10.71 16.02 -0.17
N GLN A 21 -10.66 16.46 1.09
CA GLN A 21 -11.32 17.67 1.58
C GLN A 21 -10.34 18.85 1.54
N ALA A 22 -9.85 19.17 0.35
CA ALA A 22 -9.00 20.33 0.11
C ALA A 22 -9.81 21.49 -0.48
N SER A 23 -9.47 22.72 -0.09
CA SER A 23 -10.06 23.94 -0.67
C SER A 23 -9.61 24.20 -2.11
N GLN A 24 -8.48 23.61 -2.51
CA GLN A 24 -7.92 23.71 -3.85
C GLN A 24 -7.81 22.33 -4.47
N GLN A 25 -8.01 22.24 -5.78
CA GLN A 25 -7.76 21.01 -6.51
C GLN A 25 -6.27 20.70 -6.53
N LEU A 26 -5.92 19.44 -6.31
CA LEU A 26 -4.56 18.96 -6.55
C LEU A 26 -4.25 19.04 -8.04
N ALA A 27 -3.01 19.39 -8.37
CA ALA A 27 -2.57 19.44 -9.75
C ALA A 27 -2.66 18.06 -10.39
N GLU A 28 -2.97 18.02 -11.69
CA GLU A 28 -2.96 16.78 -12.45
C GLU A 28 -1.56 16.12 -12.37
N GLY A 29 -1.53 14.80 -12.22
CA GLY A 29 -0.28 14.04 -12.07
C GLY A 29 0.36 14.10 -10.67
N THR A 30 -0.31 14.70 -9.67
CA THR A 30 0.17 14.69 -8.28
C THR A 30 0.26 13.25 -7.77
N HIS A 31 1.44 12.83 -7.30
CA HIS A 31 1.63 11.56 -6.61
C HIS A 31 0.95 11.59 -5.23
N VAL A 32 0.13 10.59 -4.93
CA VAL A 32 -0.64 10.51 -3.68
C VAL A 32 -0.37 9.17 -3.03
N GLU A 33 -0.02 9.21 -1.75
CA GLU A 33 0.07 8.03 -0.89
C GLU A 33 -1.05 8.08 0.14
N ILE A 34 -1.79 6.98 0.25
CA ILE A 34 -2.86 6.82 1.22
C ILE A 34 -2.33 5.99 2.39
N VAL A 35 -2.34 6.57 3.58
CA VAL A 35 -1.97 5.88 4.82
C VAL A 35 -3.26 5.67 5.61
N VAL A 36 -3.59 4.41 5.85
CA VAL A 36 -4.75 3.99 6.65
C VAL A 36 -4.27 3.25 7.88
N GLU A 37 -5.03 3.35 8.96
CA GLU A 37 -4.82 2.49 10.12
C GLU A 37 -5.12 1.03 9.75
N PRO A 38 -4.33 0.06 10.25
CA PRO A 38 -4.53 -1.35 9.94
C PRO A 38 -5.97 -1.80 10.12
N GLU A 39 -6.65 -1.34 11.17
CA GLU A 39 -8.02 -1.67 11.56
C GLU A 39 -9.06 -1.23 10.51
N SER A 40 -8.77 -0.18 9.75
CA SER A 40 -9.66 0.39 8.73
C SER A 40 -9.71 -0.45 7.45
N ILE A 41 -8.79 -1.40 7.28
CA ILE A 41 -8.79 -2.33 6.14
C ILE A 41 -9.91 -3.37 6.35
N PRO A 42 -10.70 -3.77 5.34
CA PRO A 42 -11.63 -4.89 5.48
C PRO A 42 -10.90 -6.20 5.82
N ALA A 43 -11.52 -7.07 6.63
CA ALA A 43 -10.91 -8.34 7.04
C ALA A 43 -10.59 -9.25 5.84
N GLU A 44 -11.47 -9.29 4.84
CA GLU A 44 -11.26 -10.03 3.60
C GLU A 44 -10.03 -9.52 2.85
N LEU A 45 -9.91 -8.21 2.67
CA LEU A 45 -8.76 -7.60 1.99
C LEU A 45 -7.45 -7.85 2.76
N ARG A 46 -7.47 -7.80 4.10
CA ARG A 46 -6.29 -8.19 4.91
C ARG A 46 -5.90 -9.65 4.69
N ALA A 47 -6.88 -10.55 4.62
CA ALA A 47 -6.62 -11.96 4.41
C ALA A 47 -6.02 -12.21 3.01
N GLU A 48 -6.52 -11.51 1.99
CA GLU A 48 -5.94 -11.54 0.65
C GLU A 48 -4.50 -11.04 0.65
N MET A 49 -4.23 -9.86 1.24
CA MET A 49 -2.87 -9.30 1.33
C MET A 49 -1.90 -10.28 2.00
N LEU A 50 -2.30 -10.89 3.12
CA LEU A 50 -1.48 -11.87 3.83
C LEU A 50 -1.20 -13.12 2.98
N ALA A 51 -2.20 -13.61 2.23
CA ALA A 51 -2.02 -14.75 1.34
C ALA A 51 -1.03 -14.44 0.19
N TRP A 52 -1.08 -13.20 -0.32
CA TRP A 52 -0.10 -12.73 -1.32
C TRP A 52 1.32 -12.65 -0.74
N ASP A 53 1.48 -12.12 0.47
CA ASP A 53 2.79 -12.05 1.14
C ASP A 53 3.37 -13.46 1.35
N GLN A 54 2.57 -14.39 1.85
CA GLN A 54 3.00 -15.78 2.04
C GLN A 54 3.40 -16.46 0.71
N ALA A 55 2.61 -16.29 -0.34
CA ALA A 55 2.91 -16.86 -1.65
C ALA A 55 4.21 -16.27 -2.24
N SER A 56 4.47 -14.99 -2.00
CA SER A 56 5.72 -14.33 -2.38
C SER A 56 6.90 -14.96 -1.63
N ASP A 57 6.81 -15.11 -0.32
CA ASP A 57 7.87 -15.71 0.49
C ASP A 57 8.18 -17.16 0.07
N GLU A 58 7.14 -17.94 -0.22
CA GLU A 58 7.28 -19.32 -0.73
C GLU A 58 7.95 -19.35 -2.11
N ALA A 59 7.60 -18.43 -3.01
CA ALA A 59 8.22 -18.32 -4.32
C ALA A 59 9.71 -17.96 -4.20
N TRP A 60 10.06 -17.01 -3.32
CA TRP A 60 11.47 -16.67 -3.06
C TRP A 60 12.27 -17.84 -2.51
N ALA A 61 11.72 -18.58 -1.53
CA ALA A 61 12.39 -19.76 -0.98
C ALA A 61 12.64 -20.86 -2.02
N MET A 62 11.74 -21.01 -3.00
CA MET A 62 11.93 -21.96 -4.11
C MET A 62 13.06 -21.52 -5.04
N ILE A 63 13.17 -20.22 -5.34
CA ILE A 63 14.26 -19.67 -6.14
C ILE A 63 15.60 -19.92 -5.45
N GLU A 64 15.71 -19.60 -4.16
CA GLU A 64 16.94 -19.83 -3.37
C GLU A 64 17.36 -21.30 -3.38
N LYS A 65 16.39 -22.22 -3.26
CA LYS A 65 16.65 -23.65 -3.32
C LYS A 65 17.18 -24.08 -4.69
N TRP A 66 16.57 -23.62 -5.77
CA TRP A 66 17.03 -23.95 -7.13
C TRP A 66 18.41 -23.38 -7.42
N GLU A 67 18.69 -22.15 -6.99
CA GLU A 67 20.03 -21.55 -7.12
C GLU A 67 21.11 -22.31 -6.34
N ALA A 68 20.76 -22.87 -5.18
CA ALA A 68 21.68 -23.70 -4.39
C ALA A 68 21.92 -25.09 -5.00
N GLU A 69 20.94 -25.65 -5.72
CA GLU A 69 21.04 -26.97 -6.39
C GLU A 69 21.76 -26.90 -7.75
N GLU A 70 21.83 -25.73 -8.38
CA GLU A 70 22.54 -25.50 -9.66
C GLU A 70 24.04 -25.13 -9.50
N GLN A 71 24.58 -25.06 -8.27
CA GLN A 71 26.01 -24.86 -7.99
C GLN A 71 26.77 -26.17 -7.70
#